data_AF-A0A3C0HQN5-F1
#
_entry.id   AF-A0A3C0HQN5-F1
#
_cell.length_a   1.000
_cell.length_b   1.000
_cell.length_c   1.000
_cell.angle_alpha   90.00
_cell.angle_beta   90.00
_cell.angle_gamma   90.00
#
_symmetry.space_group_name_H-M   'P 1'
#
loop_
_entity.id
_entity.type
_entity.pdbx_description
1 polymer ?
#
loop_
_entity_poly.entity_id
_entity_poly.type
_entity_poly.pdbx_seq_one_letter_code
_entity_poly.pdbx_strand_id
1 'polypeptide(L)'
;MSSPADRLQHHLLDHPDADPSRVLAELAPLLSRSERSDVLRQVTARRDGLGAIDVLRADPTVSEIMINGPGPVWVERNGALAPSDIRLDAVELDHLVERLVIPIGRRVDQRTPCVDGRLADGSRVHVAVPPVALDGPYVTIRRFVLLDVELGAFLPPDGVAVLDDAIRRHASIVVSGSTGSGKTTLLNAIAGRVDPGERLISVEDAAELRLVHPHVVRLETRPSSAEGTGEVPMRELVRNALRMRPDRLVLGEVRGGEAYDLMQALNTGHRGSLSTVHANSSSDALRRLELLALQGSDAIPLEVVRHQMAAAIDLIAHVERHGSARRRASRRVDRAAVGGEVSLLVPIVAFVGCVGVLGRPAPRSLVPVGAAPRPPALRWRRRRDDRAALPLALELLARELRAGATVPHAVRAVAADEACGRSLVSVVERIERGGRVIDELDRWAAASPSPDAHLARAVLQLGFTTGAALADSLDRVAATMRDRLEFDDELRALTAQSRASATVLTVAPAAFLLVLGLTAPELVAPLFTTRLGWICLLAGIGLDAVGFWWMRHLVAGVDR
;
A
#
# COMPACT_ATOMS: atom_id res chain seq x y z
N MET A 1 17.08 -42.59 -38.68
CA MET A 1 15.67 -43.01 -38.84
C MET A 1 14.83 -42.06 -38.02
N SER A 2 13.78 -41.46 -38.59
CA SER A 2 12.88 -40.56 -37.84
C SER A 2 12.25 -41.29 -36.66
N SER A 3 12.15 -40.63 -35.51
CA SER A 3 11.60 -41.27 -34.32
C SER A 3 10.12 -41.61 -34.52
N PRO A 4 9.55 -42.60 -33.78
CA PRO A 4 8.12 -42.88 -33.82
C PRO A 4 7.25 -41.64 -33.55
N ALA A 5 7.72 -40.73 -32.68
CA ALA A 5 7.06 -39.46 -32.39
C ALA A 5 7.06 -38.53 -33.61
N ASP A 6 8.17 -38.41 -34.34
CA ASP A 6 8.27 -37.51 -35.50
C ASP A 6 7.42 -38.01 -36.68
N ARG A 7 7.34 -39.33 -36.87
CA ARG A 7 6.47 -39.93 -37.91
C ARG A 7 4.99 -39.75 -37.58
N LEU A 8 4.62 -39.93 -36.31
CA LEU A 8 3.24 -39.68 -35.86
C LEU A 8 2.88 -38.20 -36.02
N GLN A 9 3.77 -37.30 -35.62
CA GLN A 9 3.58 -35.86 -35.78
C GLN A 9 3.35 -35.47 -37.25
N HIS A 10 4.21 -35.94 -38.16
CA HIS A 10 4.09 -35.64 -39.59
C HIS A 10 2.74 -36.11 -40.16
N HIS A 11 2.30 -37.31 -39.77
CA HIS A 11 1.02 -37.84 -40.22
C HIS A 11 -0.17 -37.01 -39.71
N LEU A 12 -0.13 -36.55 -38.47
CA LEU A 12 -1.18 -35.73 -37.87
C LEU A 12 -1.20 -34.29 -38.41
N LEU A 13 -0.09 -33.78 -38.96
CA LEU A 13 -0.07 -32.49 -39.67
C LEU A 13 -0.88 -32.58 -40.97
N ASP A 14 -0.76 -33.69 -41.71
CA ASP A 14 -1.51 -33.92 -42.94
C ASP A 14 -2.97 -34.33 -42.67
N HIS A 15 -3.24 -34.94 -41.50
CA HIS A 15 -4.55 -35.49 -41.13
C HIS A 15 -4.92 -35.08 -39.69
N PRO A 16 -5.35 -33.82 -39.46
CA PRO A 16 -5.57 -33.29 -38.12
C PRO A 16 -6.67 -34.02 -37.34
N ASP A 17 -7.70 -34.56 -37.99
CA ASP A 17 -8.80 -35.26 -37.32
C ASP A 17 -8.52 -36.74 -36.99
N ALA A 18 -7.35 -37.26 -37.33
CA ALA A 18 -7.02 -38.66 -37.10
C ALA A 18 -6.73 -38.95 -35.61
N ASP A 19 -7.21 -40.11 -35.12
CA ASP A 19 -6.95 -40.58 -33.75
C ASP A 19 -5.46 -40.93 -33.57
N PRO A 20 -4.70 -40.18 -32.75
CA PRO A 20 -3.26 -40.38 -32.56
C PRO A 20 -2.90 -41.79 -32.08
N SER A 21 -3.77 -42.38 -31.26
CA SER A 21 -3.54 -43.70 -30.65
C SER A 21 -3.61 -44.82 -31.69
N ARG A 22 -4.54 -44.69 -32.64
CA ARG A 22 -4.72 -45.62 -33.75
C ARG A 22 -3.59 -45.50 -34.76
N VAL A 23 -3.24 -44.26 -35.14
CA VAL A 23 -2.14 -44.00 -36.09
C VAL A 23 -0.80 -44.49 -35.53
N LEU A 24 -0.52 -44.28 -34.24
CA LEU A 24 0.72 -44.76 -33.63
C LEU A 24 0.82 -46.29 -33.61
N ALA A 25 -0.30 -46.97 -33.36
CA ALA A 25 -0.35 -48.42 -33.38
C ALA A 25 -0.01 -49.00 -34.76
N GLU A 26 -0.35 -48.28 -35.84
CA GLU A 26 -0.02 -48.64 -37.21
C GLU A 26 1.43 -48.29 -37.59
N LEU A 27 1.92 -47.11 -37.19
CA LEU A 27 3.27 -46.62 -37.51
C LEU A 27 4.40 -47.28 -36.69
N ALA A 28 4.09 -47.81 -35.52
CA ALA A 28 5.09 -48.38 -34.59
C ALA A 28 4.51 -49.57 -33.79
N PRO A 29 4.15 -50.69 -34.45
CA PRO A 29 3.47 -51.82 -33.82
C PRO A 29 4.30 -52.53 -32.74
N LEU A 30 5.62 -52.41 -32.79
CA LEU A 30 6.55 -53.08 -31.86
C LEU A 30 6.72 -52.36 -30.50
N LEU A 31 6.18 -51.14 -30.34
CA LEU A 31 6.27 -50.43 -29.06
C LEU A 31 5.41 -51.09 -27.99
N SER A 32 5.95 -51.18 -26.78
CA SER A 32 5.22 -51.61 -25.58
C SER A 32 4.14 -50.60 -25.18
N ARG A 33 3.24 -51.00 -24.28
CA ARG A 33 2.13 -50.13 -23.83
C ARG A 33 2.62 -48.86 -23.13
N SER A 34 3.70 -48.95 -22.35
CA SER A 34 4.33 -47.78 -21.72
C SER A 34 4.97 -46.86 -22.76
N GLU A 35 5.74 -47.41 -23.70
CA GLU A 35 6.40 -46.61 -24.76
C GLU A 35 5.39 -45.92 -25.68
N ARG A 36 4.27 -46.59 -26.02
CA ARG A 36 3.18 -45.94 -26.78
C ARG A 36 2.55 -44.81 -25.99
N SER A 37 2.33 -44.99 -24.69
CA SER A 37 1.81 -43.93 -23.82
C SER A 37 2.78 -42.76 -23.71
N ASP A 38 4.09 -43.00 -23.73
CA ASP A 38 5.12 -41.95 -23.72
C ASP A 38 5.16 -41.18 -25.03
N VAL A 39 5.14 -41.88 -26.17
CA VAL A 39 5.11 -41.25 -27.50
C VAL A 39 3.81 -40.48 -27.73
N LEU A 40 2.66 -41.02 -27.31
CA LEU A 40 1.38 -40.31 -27.38
C LEU A 40 1.41 -39.07 -26.49
N ARG A 41 1.87 -39.17 -25.24
CA ARG A 41 2.02 -37.99 -24.38
C ARG A 41 2.94 -36.94 -25.02
N GLN A 42 4.04 -37.35 -25.63
CA GLN A 42 4.98 -36.44 -26.28
C GLN A 42 4.35 -35.75 -27.51
N VAL A 43 3.62 -36.47 -28.35
CA VAL A 43 2.98 -35.93 -29.56
C VAL A 43 1.75 -35.09 -29.22
N THR A 44 0.91 -35.52 -28.28
CA THR A 44 -0.22 -34.73 -27.78
C THR A 44 0.27 -33.48 -27.06
N ALA A 45 1.34 -33.53 -26.28
CA ALA A 45 1.94 -32.32 -25.68
C ALA A 45 2.53 -31.37 -26.73
N ARG A 46 3.01 -31.88 -27.88
CA ARG A 46 3.49 -31.06 -29.01
C ARG A 46 2.35 -30.46 -29.84
N ARG A 47 1.21 -31.15 -29.92
CA ARG A 47 0.04 -30.79 -30.74
C ARG A 47 -0.94 -29.89 -30.00
N ASP A 48 -1.26 -30.22 -28.75
CA ASP A 48 -2.29 -29.55 -27.95
C ASP A 48 -1.71 -28.83 -26.71
N GLY A 49 -0.41 -28.99 -26.44
CA GLY A 49 0.33 -28.36 -25.34
C GLY A 49 1.36 -27.34 -25.80
N LEU A 50 2.20 -26.86 -24.89
CA LEU A 50 3.30 -25.93 -25.19
C LEU A 50 4.60 -26.66 -25.57
N GLY A 51 4.55 -27.95 -25.87
CA GLY A 51 5.71 -28.75 -26.23
C GLY A 51 6.66 -28.99 -25.04
N ALA A 52 7.97 -28.86 -25.25
CA ALA A 52 8.96 -29.21 -24.24
C ALA A 52 8.79 -28.44 -22.92
N ILE A 53 8.29 -27.19 -22.97
CA ILE A 53 8.15 -26.35 -21.78
C ILE A 53 6.97 -26.75 -20.87
N ASP A 54 6.10 -27.67 -21.28
CA ASP A 54 4.98 -28.12 -20.42
C ASP A 54 5.46 -28.76 -19.12
N VAL A 55 6.65 -29.37 -19.10
CA VAL A 55 7.25 -29.92 -17.88
C VAL A 55 7.55 -28.81 -16.87
N LEU A 56 8.09 -27.68 -17.34
CA LEU A 56 8.36 -26.50 -16.50
C LEU A 56 7.06 -25.82 -16.06
N ARG A 57 6.04 -25.85 -16.92
CA ARG A 57 4.70 -25.33 -16.61
C ARG A 57 3.94 -26.20 -15.60
N ALA A 58 4.20 -27.50 -15.53
CA ALA A 58 3.60 -28.37 -14.54
C ALA A 58 4.26 -28.24 -13.15
N ASP A 59 5.52 -27.76 -13.09
CA ASP A 59 6.28 -27.65 -11.86
C ASP A 59 5.79 -26.48 -10.98
N PRO A 60 5.24 -26.71 -9.77
CA PRO A 60 4.69 -25.64 -8.93
C PRO A 60 5.76 -24.70 -8.35
N THR A 61 7.05 -25.04 -8.45
CA THR A 61 8.15 -24.19 -7.96
C THR A 61 8.58 -23.12 -8.95
N VAL A 62 8.17 -23.25 -10.22
CA VAL A 62 8.50 -22.31 -11.30
C VAL A 62 7.49 -21.17 -11.36
N SER A 63 7.93 -19.95 -11.04
CA SER A 63 7.12 -18.73 -11.11
C SER A 63 7.19 -18.04 -12.48
N GLU A 64 8.29 -18.22 -13.20
CA GLU A 64 8.51 -17.56 -14.49
C GLU A 64 9.36 -18.43 -15.41
N ILE A 65 9.04 -18.40 -16.71
CA ILE A 65 9.78 -19.08 -17.79
C ILE A 65 10.19 -18.01 -18.79
N MET A 66 11.47 -17.95 -19.14
CA MET A 66 12.05 -16.96 -20.05
C MET A 66 12.83 -17.67 -21.15
N ILE A 67 12.57 -17.29 -22.39
CA ILE A 67 13.24 -17.81 -23.58
C ILE A 67 13.77 -16.61 -24.34
N ASN A 68 15.10 -16.51 -24.44
CA ASN A 68 15.80 -15.34 -24.96
C ASN A 68 16.39 -15.66 -26.35
N GLY A 69 15.55 -16.16 -27.26
CA GLY A 69 15.98 -16.68 -28.56
C GLY A 69 16.32 -18.18 -28.54
N PRO A 70 16.78 -18.74 -29.66
CA PRO A 70 17.17 -20.15 -29.76
C PRO A 70 18.28 -20.47 -28.77
N GLY A 71 18.09 -21.50 -27.94
CA GLY A 71 19.05 -21.89 -26.91
C GLY A 71 18.39 -22.30 -25.59
N PRO A 72 19.05 -22.06 -24.44
CA PRO A 72 18.58 -22.52 -23.15
C PRO A 72 17.35 -21.74 -22.67
N VAL A 73 16.40 -22.47 -22.08
CA VAL A 73 15.24 -21.89 -21.40
C VAL A 73 15.63 -21.57 -19.96
N TRP A 74 15.37 -20.34 -19.54
CA TRP A 74 15.57 -19.86 -18.17
C TRP A 74 14.29 -19.94 -17.36
N VAL A 75 14.42 -20.17 -16.05
CA VAL A 75 13.29 -20.20 -15.13
C VAL A 75 13.60 -19.45 -13.85
N GLU A 76 12.58 -18.84 -13.27
CA GLU A 76 12.62 -18.39 -11.89
C GLU A 76 12.03 -19.48 -10.99
N ARG A 77 12.79 -19.89 -9.97
CA ARG A 77 12.36 -20.84 -8.94
C ARG A 77 12.56 -20.22 -7.58
N ASN A 78 11.48 -20.12 -6.81
CA ASN A 78 11.50 -19.56 -5.45
C ASN A 78 12.22 -18.18 -5.37
N GLY A 79 12.05 -17.31 -6.37
CA GLY A 79 12.68 -15.99 -6.41
C GLY A 79 14.13 -15.97 -6.92
N ALA A 80 14.65 -17.08 -7.43
CA ALA A 80 16.00 -17.19 -7.97
C ALA A 80 15.98 -17.63 -9.45
N LEU A 81 16.72 -16.92 -10.29
CA LEU A 81 16.89 -17.23 -11.71
C LEU A 81 17.92 -18.34 -11.92
N ALA A 82 17.58 -19.34 -12.73
CA ALA A 82 18.47 -20.42 -13.13
C ALA A 82 18.15 -20.91 -14.55
N PRO A 83 19.15 -21.40 -15.31
CA PRO A 83 18.88 -22.13 -16.55
C PRO A 83 18.18 -23.46 -16.22
N SER A 84 17.28 -23.89 -17.11
CA SER A 84 16.69 -25.23 -17.07
C SER A 84 17.47 -26.21 -17.96
N ASP A 85 17.15 -27.50 -17.87
CA ASP A 85 17.70 -28.53 -18.76
C ASP A 85 17.11 -28.48 -20.18
N ILE A 86 16.13 -27.61 -20.42
CA ILE A 86 15.44 -27.48 -21.70
C ILE A 86 16.18 -26.50 -22.60
N ARG A 87 16.37 -26.89 -23.85
CA ARG A 87 16.88 -26.05 -24.92
C ARG A 87 15.92 -26.13 -26.10
N LEU A 88 15.68 -25.01 -26.75
CA LEU A 88 14.83 -24.92 -27.94
C LEU A 88 15.69 -24.47 -29.12
N ASP A 89 15.56 -25.13 -30.25
CA ASP A 89 16.09 -24.61 -31.50
C ASP A 89 15.17 -23.51 -32.10
N ALA A 90 15.58 -22.91 -33.22
CA ALA A 90 14.82 -21.84 -33.84
C ALA A 90 13.43 -22.29 -34.32
N VAL A 91 13.33 -23.50 -34.87
CA VAL A 91 12.08 -24.04 -35.40
C VAL A 91 11.12 -24.38 -34.27
N GLU A 92 11.63 -24.97 -33.19
CA GLU A 92 10.85 -25.28 -31.99
C GLU A 92 10.32 -24.01 -31.31
N LEU A 93 11.12 -22.95 -31.29
CA LEU A 93 10.75 -21.65 -30.73
C LEU A 93 9.69 -20.94 -31.57
N ASP A 94 9.82 -20.94 -32.90
CA ASP A 94 8.81 -20.35 -33.79
C ASP A 94 7.46 -21.06 -33.65
N HIS A 95 7.44 -22.40 -33.64
CA HIS A 95 6.22 -23.16 -33.38
C HIS A 95 5.65 -22.91 -31.98
N LEU A 96 6.51 -22.69 -30.96
CA LEU A 96 6.05 -22.31 -29.63
C LEU A 96 5.37 -20.94 -29.65
N VAL A 97 5.95 -19.95 -30.32
CA VAL A 97 5.36 -18.62 -30.47
C VAL A 97 3.99 -18.71 -31.13
N GLU A 98 3.85 -19.47 -32.22
CA GLU A 98 2.57 -19.67 -32.89
C GLU A 98 1.52 -20.29 -31.95
N ARG A 99 1.88 -21.36 -31.24
CA ARG A 99 1.00 -22.02 -30.27
C ARG A 99 0.60 -21.12 -29.10
N LEU A 100 1.46 -20.18 -28.69
CA LEU A 100 1.14 -19.20 -27.66
C LEU A 100 0.19 -18.13 -28.18
N VAL A 101 0.43 -17.59 -29.39
CA VAL A 101 -0.25 -16.41 -29.91
C VAL A 101 -1.63 -16.71 -30.51
N ILE A 102 -1.79 -17.86 -31.18
CA ILE A 102 -3.04 -18.24 -31.85
C ILE A 102 -4.23 -18.29 -30.86
N PRO A 103 -4.15 -18.99 -29.70
CA PRO A 103 -5.26 -19.06 -28.75
C PRO A 103 -5.59 -17.71 -28.09
N ILE A 104 -4.62 -16.79 -28.03
CA ILE A 104 -4.82 -15.43 -27.49
C ILE A 104 -5.65 -14.59 -28.46
N GLY A 105 -5.78 -15.01 -29.73
CA GLY A 105 -6.53 -14.28 -30.75
C GLY A 105 -5.85 -12.98 -31.17
N ARG A 106 -4.52 -12.90 -31.03
CA ARG A 106 -3.70 -11.75 -31.41
C ARG A 106 -2.77 -12.14 -32.55
N ARG A 107 -2.12 -11.16 -33.17
CA ARG A 107 -1.14 -11.36 -34.24
C ARG A 107 0.20 -10.83 -33.78
N VAL A 108 1.27 -11.53 -34.13
CA VAL A 108 2.64 -11.08 -33.93
C VAL A 108 3.38 -11.20 -35.27
N ASP A 109 3.91 -10.09 -35.76
CA ASP A 109 4.63 -10.00 -37.04
C ASP A 109 5.55 -8.78 -37.07
N GLN A 110 6.22 -8.50 -38.18
CA GLN A 110 7.17 -7.38 -38.27
C GLN A 110 6.53 -6.00 -38.07
N ARG A 111 5.20 -5.85 -38.27
CA ARG A 111 4.48 -4.59 -38.05
C ARG A 111 3.95 -4.48 -36.62
N THR A 112 3.62 -5.62 -36.00
CA THR A 112 3.23 -5.71 -34.59
C THR A 112 4.16 -6.71 -33.90
N PRO A 113 5.40 -6.31 -33.59
CA PRO A 113 6.45 -7.25 -33.22
C PRO A 113 6.40 -7.67 -31.74
N CYS A 114 5.49 -7.11 -30.95
CA CYS A 114 5.27 -7.50 -29.57
C CYS A 114 3.79 -7.81 -29.33
N VAL A 115 3.53 -8.81 -28.50
CA VAL A 115 2.19 -9.15 -28.06
C VAL A 115 2.19 -9.56 -26.59
N ASP A 116 1.26 -8.99 -25.84
CA ASP A 116 0.91 -9.42 -24.50
C ASP A 116 -0.40 -10.21 -24.54
N GLY A 117 -0.49 -11.22 -23.70
CA GLY A 117 -1.73 -11.97 -23.58
C GLY A 117 -1.78 -12.94 -22.41
N ARG A 118 -2.84 -13.74 -22.42
CA ARG A 118 -3.16 -14.65 -21.33
C ARG A 118 -3.38 -16.05 -21.87
N LEU A 119 -2.68 -17.02 -21.28
CA LEU A 119 -2.85 -18.43 -21.60
C LEU A 119 -4.09 -18.99 -20.91
N ALA A 120 -4.56 -20.15 -21.38
CA ALA A 120 -5.77 -20.81 -20.84
C ALA A 120 -5.65 -21.15 -19.34
N ASP A 121 -4.44 -21.33 -18.82
CA ASP A 121 -4.18 -21.57 -17.38
C ASP A 121 -4.11 -20.27 -16.54
N GLY A 122 -4.33 -19.13 -17.18
CA GLY A 122 -4.32 -17.81 -16.56
C GLY A 122 -2.93 -17.16 -16.45
N SER A 123 -1.87 -17.83 -16.90
CA SER A 123 -0.51 -17.27 -16.95
C SER A 123 -0.45 -16.11 -17.94
N ARG A 124 0.38 -15.11 -17.62
CA ARG A 124 0.67 -14.01 -18.55
C ARG A 124 1.79 -14.42 -19.46
N VAL A 125 1.65 -14.08 -20.74
CA VAL A 125 2.71 -14.26 -21.72
C VAL A 125 3.00 -12.94 -22.39
N HIS A 126 4.29 -12.66 -22.55
CA HIS A 126 4.81 -11.63 -23.42
C HIS A 126 5.62 -12.31 -24.51
N VAL A 127 5.39 -11.94 -25.77
CA VAL A 127 6.19 -12.40 -26.91
C VAL A 127 6.69 -11.19 -27.67
N ALA A 128 7.97 -11.19 -28.02
CA ALA A 128 8.58 -10.23 -28.94
C ALA A 128 9.28 -10.98 -30.08
N VAL A 129 9.15 -10.52 -31.32
CA VAL A 129 9.75 -11.14 -32.51
C VAL A 129 10.61 -10.12 -33.29
N PRO A 130 11.49 -10.55 -34.22
CA PRO A 130 12.21 -9.62 -35.08
C PRO A 130 11.26 -8.62 -35.80
N PRO A 131 11.65 -7.35 -35.96
CA PRO A 131 13.02 -6.82 -35.81
C PRO A 131 13.38 -6.30 -34.41
N VAL A 132 12.45 -6.24 -33.44
CA VAL A 132 12.76 -5.70 -32.10
C VAL A 132 13.51 -6.72 -31.22
N ALA A 133 13.29 -8.01 -31.47
CA ALA A 133 14.02 -9.09 -30.85
C ALA A 133 15.19 -9.52 -31.76
N LEU A 134 16.38 -8.98 -31.51
CA LEU A 134 17.55 -9.11 -32.40
C LEU A 134 18.08 -10.54 -32.53
N ASP A 135 18.05 -11.30 -31.43
CA ASP A 135 18.61 -12.65 -31.35
C ASP A 135 17.57 -13.75 -31.64
N GLY A 136 16.44 -13.39 -32.26
CA GLY A 136 15.28 -14.25 -32.49
C GLY A 136 14.14 -13.97 -31.50
N PRO A 137 13.05 -14.75 -31.53
CA PRO A 137 11.90 -14.48 -30.66
C PRO A 137 12.22 -14.54 -29.17
N TYR A 138 11.67 -13.61 -28.39
CA TYR A 138 11.70 -13.64 -26.94
C TYR A 138 10.32 -13.98 -26.40
N VAL A 139 10.28 -14.87 -25.41
CA VAL A 139 9.06 -15.30 -24.74
C VAL A 139 9.25 -15.27 -23.24
N THR A 140 8.37 -14.55 -22.55
CA THR A 140 8.30 -14.56 -21.08
C THR A 140 6.92 -15.03 -20.66
N ILE A 141 6.85 -16.17 -19.97
CA ILE A 141 5.63 -16.70 -19.38
C ILE A 141 5.74 -16.53 -17.87
N ARG A 142 4.94 -15.60 -17.33
CA ARG A 142 4.84 -15.37 -15.90
C ARG A 142 3.64 -16.12 -15.35
N ARG A 143 3.92 -17.09 -14.48
CA ARG A 143 2.92 -17.93 -13.85
C ARG A 143 2.51 -17.33 -12.52
N PHE A 144 1.21 -17.22 -12.30
CA PHE A 144 0.68 -16.86 -10.99
C PHE A 144 0.56 -18.11 -10.13
N VAL A 145 1.67 -18.46 -9.48
CA VAL A 145 1.66 -19.44 -8.39
C VAL A 145 1.28 -18.67 -7.12
N LEU A 146 -0.02 -18.50 -6.88
CA LEU A 146 -0.48 -18.05 -5.57
C LEU A 146 -0.31 -19.19 -4.58
N LEU A 147 0.52 -18.95 -3.57
CA LEU A 147 0.49 -19.76 -2.35
C LEU A 147 -0.80 -19.41 -1.60
N ASP A 148 -1.58 -20.42 -1.26
CA ASP A 148 -2.64 -20.26 -0.28
C ASP A 148 -1.98 -20.03 1.08
N VAL A 149 -2.00 -18.78 1.53
CA VAL A 149 -1.33 -18.35 2.75
C VAL A 149 -2.40 -17.84 3.70
N GLU A 150 -2.52 -18.49 4.85
CA GLU A 150 -3.43 -18.04 5.91
C GLU A 150 -2.98 -16.72 6.53
N LEU A 151 -3.93 -15.94 7.04
CA LEU A 151 -3.67 -14.67 7.74
C LEU A 151 -2.66 -14.82 8.90
N GLY A 152 -2.64 -15.97 9.58
CA GLY A 152 -1.71 -16.26 10.67
C GLY A 152 -0.23 -16.31 10.25
N ALA A 153 0.06 -16.40 8.94
CA ALA A 153 1.42 -16.25 8.44
C ALA A 153 1.86 -14.77 8.42
N PHE A 154 0.93 -13.83 8.26
CA PHE A 154 1.21 -12.40 8.22
C PHE A 154 1.13 -11.75 9.60
N LEU A 155 0.20 -12.21 10.43
CA LEU A 155 -0.23 -11.54 11.66
C LEU A 155 -0.19 -12.47 12.88
N PRO A 156 0.12 -11.95 14.08
CA PRO A 156 -0.11 -12.70 15.32
C PRO A 156 -1.62 -12.93 15.55
N PRO A 157 -2.02 -13.87 16.42
CA PRO A 157 -3.42 -14.20 16.66
C PRO A 157 -4.32 -13.00 16.97
N ASP A 158 -3.84 -12.06 17.80
CA ASP A 158 -4.60 -10.84 18.13
C ASP A 158 -4.82 -9.94 16.91
N GLY A 159 -3.82 -9.84 16.02
CA GLY A 159 -3.92 -9.11 14.76
C GLY A 159 -4.88 -9.77 13.78
N VAL A 160 -4.89 -11.11 13.73
CA VAL A 160 -5.89 -11.87 12.95
C VAL A 160 -7.30 -11.60 13.49
N ALA A 161 -7.48 -11.61 14.81
CA ALA A 161 -8.78 -11.35 15.43
C ALA A 161 -9.33 -9.95 15.13
N VAL A 162 -8.46 -8.93 15.16
CA VAL A 162 -8.82 -7.55 14.75
C VAL A 162 -9.22 -7.50 13.28
N LEU A 163 -8.47 -8.17 12.40
CA LEU A 163 -8.77 -8.16 10.98
C LEU A 163 -10.08 -8.92 10.67
N ASP A 164 -10.29 -10.08 11.30
CA ASP A 164 -11.54 -10.85 11.17
C ASP A 164 -12.74 -10.04 11.65
N ASP A 165 -12.59 -9.28 12.73
CA ASP A 165 -13.62 -8.38 13.25
C ASP A 165 -13.89 -7.20 12.30
N ALA A 166 -12.85 -6.59 11.73
CA ALA A 166 -13.00 -5.56 10.70
C ALA A 166 -13.75 -6.10 9.47
N ILE A 167 -13.40 -7.30 9.00
CA ILE A 167 -14.07 -7.96 7.88
C ILE A 167 -15.55 -8.19 8.19
N ARG A 168 -15.89 -8.76 9.35
CA ARG A 168 -17.29 -9.00 9.77
C ARG A 168 -18.12 -7.72 9.87
N ARG A 169 -17.51 -6.58 10.19
CA ARG A 169 -18.19 -5.28 10.26
C ARG A 169 -18.29 -4.56 8.91
N HIS A 170 -17.91 -5.23 7.82
CA HIS A 170 -17.81 -4.63 6.48
C HIS A 170 -16.92 -3.38 6.47
N ALA A 171 -15.80 -3.42 7.18
CA ALA A 171 -14.77 -2.38 7.11
C ALA A 171 -14.09 -2.41 5.75
N SER A 172 -13.86 -1.24 5.16
CA SER A 172 -13.10 -1.06 3.92
C SER A 172 -11.61 -1.09 4.21
N ILE A 173 -10.88 -2.00 3.57
CA ILE A 173 -9.48 -2.31 3.91
C ILE A 173 -8.59 -2.06 2.70
N VAL A 174 -7.56 -1.24 2.89
CA VAL A 174 -6.51 -1.01 1.90
C VAL A 174 -5.23 -1.72 2.34
N VAL A 175 -4.73 -2.62 1.50
CA VAL A 175 -3.44 -3.29 1.70
C VAL A 175 -2.34 -2.49 1.01
N SER A 176 -1.30 -2.11 1.74
CA SER A 176 -0.18 -1.34 1.20
C SER A 176 1.17 -2.04 1.36
N GLY A 177 2.18 -1.62 0.62
CA GLY A 177 3.50 -2.24 0.61
C GLY A 177 4.26 -2.08 -0.71
N SER A 178 5.55 -2.37 -0.69
CA SER A 178 6.42 -2.28 -1.86
C SER A 178 6.17 -3.41 -2.88
N THR A 179 6.88 -3.38 -4.01
CA THR A 179 6.75 -4.42 -5.04
C THR A 179 7.29 -5.74 -4.50
N GLY A 180 6.51 -6.82 -4.64
CA GLY A 180 6.89 -8.14 -4.15
C GLY A 180 6.85 -8.31 -2.63
N SER A 181 6.26 -7.37 -1.87
CA SER A 181 6.12 -7.50 -0.41
C SER A 181 5.06 -8.50 0.04
N GLY A 182 4.16 -8.94 -0.86
CA GLY A 182 3.07 -9.87 -0.56
C GLY A 182 1.68 -9.23 -0.43
N LYS A 183 1.50 -7.97 -0.87
CA LYS A 183 0.19 -7.28 -0.88
C LYS A 183 -0.96 -8.12 -1.44
N THR A 184 -0.79 -8.61 -2.68
CA THR A 184 -1.81 -9.41 -3.38
C THR A 184 -2.11 -10.72 -2.63
N THR A 185 -1.09 -11.32 -2.00
CA THR A 185 -1.26 -12.53 -1.18
C THR A 185 -2.06 -12.25 0.09
N LEU A 186 -1.75 -11.16 0.81
CA LEU A 186 -2.53 -10.75 1.98
C LEU A 186 -3.96 -10.38 1.58
N LEU A 187 -4.15 -9.64 0.48
CA LEU A 187 -5.49 -9.31 -0.03
C LEU A 187 -6.29 -10.58 -0.33
N ASN A 188 -5.68 -11.59 -0.94
CA ASN A 188 -6.31 -12.88 -1.21
C ASN A 188 -6.71 -13.61 0.07
N ALA A 189 -5.85 -13.58 1.10
CA ALA A 189 -6.13 -14.16 2.42
C ALA A 189 -7.27 -13.44 3.15
N ILE A 190 -7.34 -12.11 3.08
CA ILE A 190 -8.43 -11.29 3.62
C ILE A 190 -9.74 -11.63 2.92
N ALA A 191 -9.74 -11.65 1.59
CA ALA A 191 -10.92 -11.92 0.79
C ALA A 191 -11.47 -13.34 1.04
N GLY A 192 -10.60 -14.31 1.35
CA GLY A 192 -11.01 -15.67 1.75
C GLY A 192 -11.68 -15.77 3.13
N ARG A 193 -11.63 -14.71 3.95
CA ARG A 193 -12.33 -14.62 5.25
C ARG A 193 -13.68 -13.90 5.17
N VAL A 194 -14.04 -13.37 4.00
CA VAL A 194 -15.35 -12.75 3.76
C VAL A 194 -16.46 -13.79 3.89
N ASP A 195 -17.64 -13.37 4.36
CA ASP A 195 -18.78 -14.27 4.54
C ASP A 195 -19.17 -14.90 3.18
N PRO A 196 -19.28 -16.24 3.08
CA PRO A 196 -19.64 -16.95 1.84
C PRO A 196 -20.95 -16.48 1.18
N GLY A 197 -21.86 -15.85 1.93
CA GLY A 197 -23.10 -15.26 1.41
C GLY A 197 -22.92 -13.94 0.68
N GLU A 198 -21.78 -13.26 0.82
CA GLU A 198 -21.49 -11.99 0.16
C GLU A 198 -21.06 -12.17 -1.30
N ARG A 199 -21.47 -11.26 -2.18
CA ARG A 199 -21.04 -11.21 -3.58
C ARG A 199 -19.79 -10.34 -3.74
N LEU A 200 -18.68 -10.97 -4.10
CA LEU A 200 -17.41 -10.28 -4.37
C LEU A 200 -17.27 -10.01 -5.86
N ILE A 201 -16.89 -8.79 -6.22
CA ILE A 201 -16.50 -8.46 -7.59
C ILE A 201 -15.04 -7.98 -7.58
N SER A 202 -14.15 -8.76 -8.19
CA SER A 202 -12.75 -8.37 -8.36
C SER A 202 -12.53 -7.60 -9.65
N VAL A 203 -11.70 -6.57 -9.60
CA VAL A 203 -11.29 -5.78 -10.76
C VAL A 203 -9.77 -5.65 -10.74
N GLU A 204 -9.10 -6.11 -11.79
CA GLU A 204 -7.64 -6.21 -11.85
C GLU A 204 -7.09 -5.79 -13.22
N ASP A 205 -5.89 -5.20 -13.27
CA ASP A 205 -5.22 -4.92 -14.55
C ASP A 205 -4.85 -6.21 -15.27
N ALA A 206 -4.31 -7.15 -14.50
CA ALA A 206 -4.18 -8.54 -14.89
C ALA A 206 -4.72 -9.38 -13.74
N ALA A 207 -5.56 -10.39 -14.01
CA ALA A 207 -6.24 -11.08 -12.91
C ALA A 207 -5.28 -12.01 -12.14
N GLU A 208 -4.68 -11.51 -11.06
CA GLU A 208 -3.73 -12.22 -10.21
C GLU A 208 -4.45 -12.91 -9.05
N LEU A 209 -5.54 -12.34 -8.54
CA LEU A 209 -6.29 -12.86 -7.40
C LEU A 209 -6.97 -14.19 -7.70
N ARG A 210 -6.82 -15.16 -6.80
CA ARG A 210 -7.55 -16.43 -6.80
C ARG A 210 -8.43 -16.49 -5.57
N LEU A 211 -9.52 -15.75 -5.64
CA LEU A 211 -10.52 -15.68 -4.57
C LEU A 211 -11.22 -17.04 -4.45
N VAL A 212 -10.92 -17.78 -3.38
CA VAL A 212 -11.65 -19.00 -3.01
C VAL A 212 -12.94 -18.57 -2.32
N HIS A 213 -13.89 -18.08 -3.10
CA HIS A 213 -15.18 -17.56 -2.63
C HIS A 213 -16.31 -18.11 -3.52
N PRO A 214 -17.42 -18.63 -2.96
CA PRO A 214 -18.47 -19.26 -3.76
C PRO A 214 -19.19 -18.29 -4.71
N HIS A 215 -19.27 -17.01 -4.33
CA HIS A 215 -19.98 -15.98 -5.10
C HIS A 215 -19.03 -14.88 -5.55
N VAL A 216 -18.23 -15.17 -6.58
CA VAL A 216 -17.23 -14.24 -7.13
C VAL A 216 -17.47 -13.92 -8.61
N VAL A 217 -17.34 -12.65 -8.97
CA VAL A 217 -17.22 -12.18 -10.36
C VAL A 217 -15.83 -11.58 -10.53
N ARG A 218 -15.15 -11.91 -11.63
CA ARG A 218 -13.80 -11.42 -11.90
C ARG A 218 -13.80 -10.58 -13.17
N LEU A 219 -13.33 -9.35 -13.08
CA LEU A 219 -13.20 -8.40 -14.18
C LEU A 219 -11.71 -8.07 -14.36
N GLU A 220 -11.29 -7.98 -15.62
CA GLU A 220 -9.91 -7.70 -16.01
C GLU A 220 -9.90 -6.58 -17.04
N THR A 221 -8.95 -5.65 -16.95
CA THR A 221 -8.82 -4.58 -17.94
C THR A 221 -8.50 -5.15 -19.31
N ARG A 222 -8.86 -4.38 -20.34
CA ARG A 222 -8.51 -4.71 -21.71
C ARG A 222 -7.64 -3.59 -22.26
N PRO A 223 -6.35 -3.84 -22.57
CA PRO A 223 -5.55 -2.85 -23.27
C PRO A 223 -6.10 -2.63 -24.68
N SER A 224 -5.78 -1.48 -25.27
CA SER A 224 -6.11 -1.18 -26.66
C SER A 224 -5.57 -2.25 -27.61
N SER A 225 -6.29 -2.49 -28.71
CA SER A 225 -5.78 -3.31 -29.81
C SER A 225 -4.58 -2.64 -30.49
N ALA A 226 -3.90 -3.36 -31.38
CA ALA A 226 -2.82 -2.79 -32.18
C ALA A 226 -3.29 -1.60 -33.04
N GLU A 227 -4.58 -1.56 -33.39
CA GLU A 227 -5.23 -0.42 -34.07
C GLU A 227 -5.66 0.71 -33.11
N GLY A 228 -5.32 0.62 -31.82
CA GLY A 228 -5.65 1.63 -30.81
C GLY A 228 -7.11 1.61 -30.34
N THR A 229 -7.86 0.53 -30.61
CA THR A 229 -9.31 0.48 -30.32
C THR A 229 -9.65 -0.51 -29.22
N GLY A 230 -10.80 -0.31 -28.58
CA GLY A 230 -11.34 -1.28 -27.62
C GLY A 230 -10.59 -1.34 -26.29
N GLU A 231 -9.93 -0.27 -25.86
CA GLU A 231 -9.45 -0.19 -24.49
C GLU A 231 -10.64 -0.23 -23.51
N VAL A 232 -10.49 -0.96 -22.41
CA VAL A 232 -11.42 -0.95 -21.27
C VAL A 232 -10.56 -0.75 -20.01
N PRO A 233 -10.43 0.49 -19.54
CA PRO A 233 -9.56 0.82 -18.41
C PRO A 233 -10.17 0.39 -17.08
N MET A 234 -9.31 0.24 -16.06
CA MET A 234 -9.66 -0.09 -14.67
C MET A 234 -10.84 0.74 -14.15
N ARG A 235 -10.78 2.05 -14.39
CA ARG A 235 -11.80 3.02 -14.00
C ARG A 235 -13.19 2.71 -14.55
N GLU A 236 -13.28 2.28 -15.80
CA GLU A 236 -14.56 1.91 -16.42
C GLU A 236 -15.11 0.62 -15.80
N LEU A 237 -14.25 -0.38 -15.57
CA LEU A 237 -14.64 -1.62 -14.91
C LEU A 237 -15.13 -1.40 -13.49
N VAL A 238 -14.48 -0.52 -12.72
CA VAL A 238 -14.94 -0.15 -11.36
C VAL A 238 -16.37 0.38 -11.42
N ARG A 239 -16.68 1.32 -12.32
CA ARG A 239 -18.04 1.86 -12.48
C ARG A 239 -19.06 0.79 -12.91
N ASN A 240 -18.66 -0.10 -13.80
CA ASN A 240 -19.52 -1.20 -14.24
C ASN A 240 -19.75 -2.22 -13.12
N ALA A 241 -18.75 -2.51 -12.31
CA ALA A 241 -18.86 -3.42 -11.16
C ALA A 241 -19.92 -2.94 -10.17
N LEU A 242 -20.04 -1.63 -9.92
CA LEU A 242 -21.08 -1.06 -9.04
C LEU A 242 -22.51 -1.34 -9.53
N ARG A 243 -22.71 -1.58 -10.83
CA ARG A 243 -24.02 -1.94 -11.40
C ARG A 243 -24.33 -3.44 -11.32
N MET A 244 -23.36 -4.25 -10.93
CA MET A 244 -23.49 -5.70 -10.82
C MET A 244 -23.89 -6.17 -9.41
N ARG A 245 -24.39 -5.23 -8.58
CA ARG A 245 -24.82 -5.44 -7.19
C ARG A 245 -23.74 -6.14 -6.34
N PRO A 246 -22.52 -5.57 -6.21
CA PRO A 246 -21.50 -6.13 -5.33
C PRO A 246 -21.89 -5.91 -3.87
N ASP A 247 -21.68 -6.91 -3.01
CA ASP A 247 -21.61 -6.69 -1.56
C ASP A 247 -20.21 -6.17 -1.19
N ARG A 248 -19.17 -6.62 -1.90
CA ARG A 248 -17.80 -6.06 -1.82
C ARG A 248 -17.16 -5.90 -3.18
N LEU A 249 -16.46 -4.79 -3.35
CA LEU A 249 -15.57 -4.58 -4.48
C LEU A 249 -14.12 -4.92 -4.07
N VAL A 250 -13.39 -5.63 -4.92
CA VAL A 250 -11.99 -6.02 -4.66
C VAL A 250 -11.11 -5.49 -5.79
N LEU A 251 -10.34 -4.42 -5.55
CA LEU A 251 -9.42 -3.88 -6.54
C LEU A 251 -8.03 -4.49 -6.35
N GLY A 252 -7.53 -5.15 -7.39
CA GLY A 252 -6.21 -5.78 -7.37
C GLY A 252 -5.10 -4.80 -7.00
N GLU A 253 -5.06 -3.63 -7.63
CA GLU A 253 -4.17 -2.53 -7.27
C GLU A 253 -4.73 -1.20 -7.79
N VAL A 254 -4.71 -0.17 -6.94
CA VAL A 254 -5.09 1.20 -7.29
C VAL A 254 -3.84 1.96 -7.77
N ARG A 255 -3.89 2.45 -9.00
CA ARG A 255 -2.78 3.05 -9.75
C ARG A 255 -3.11 4.40 -10.39
N GLY A 256 -4.38 4.79 -10.46
CA GLY A 256 -4.84 5.99 -11.14
C GLY A 256 -6.16 6.55 -10.61
N GLY A 257 -6.86 7.27 -11.48
CA GLY A 257 -8.09 7.99 -11.17
C GLY A 257 -9.27 7.13 -10.68
N GLU A 258 -9.21 5.80 -10.85
CA GLU A 258 -10.17 4.87 -10.24
C GLU A 258 -10.18 4.95 -8.71
N ALA A 259 -9.12 5.47 -8.08
CA ALA A 259 -9.08 5.74 -6.64
C ALA A 259 -10.27 6.61 -6.20
N TYR A 260 -10.63 7.60 -7.02
CA TYR A 260 -11.76 8.48 -6.75
C TYR A 260 -13.10 7.73 -6.88
N ASP A 261 -13.27 6.92 -7.93
CA ASP A 261 -14.49 6.13 -8.13
C ASP A 261 -14.65 5.08 -7.02
N LEU A 262 -13.56 4.49 -6.52
CA LEU A 262 -13.55 3.62 -5.35
C LEU A 262 -14.04 4.37 -4.09
N MET A 263 -13.51 5.56 -3.81
CA MET A 263 -13.93 6.35 -2.65
C MET A 263 -15.39 6.77 -2.74
N GLN A 264 -15.89 7.11 -3.93
CA GLN A 264 -17.30 7.37 -4.14
C GLN A 264 -18.15 6.12 -3.87
N ALA A 265 -17.75 4.95 -4.38
CA ALA A 265 -18.45 3.70 -4.14
C ALA A 265 -18.58 3.38 -2.64
N LEU A 266 -17.48 3.53 -1.90
CA LEU A 266 -17.41 3.32 -0.45
C LEU A 266 -18.35 4.24 0.32
N ASN A 267 -18.47 5.50 -0.11
CA ASN A 267 -19.35 6.49 0.52
C ASN A 267 -20.82 6.36 0.10
N THR A 268 -21.15 5.61 -0.96
CA THR A 268 -22.50 5.50 -1.53
C THR A 268 -23.15 4.13 -1.34
N GLY A 269 -22.63 3.32 -0.40
CA GLY A 269 -23.27 2.08 0.05
C GLY A 269 -22.53 0.79 -0.28
N HIS A 270 -21.33 0.85 -0.86
CA HIS A 270 -20.49 -0.32 -1.14
C HIS A 270 -19.34 -0.45 -0.14
N ARG A 271 -19.68 -0.33 1.15
CA ARG A 271 -18.73 -0.48 2.27
C ARG A 271 -18.14 -1.88 2.30
N GLY A 272 -16.97 -2.04 2.90
CA GLY A 272 -16.33 -3.36 3.03
C GLY A 272 -15.46 -3.73 1.84
N SER A 273 -15.23 -2.80 0.91
CA SER A 273 -14.40 -3.03 -0.26
C SER A 273 -12.93 -3.19 0.13
N LEU A 274 -12.22 -4.01 -0.64
CA LEU A 274 -10.82 -4.35 -0.41
C LEU A 274 -9.99 -3.83 -1.59
N SER A 275 -8.81 -3.31 -1.32
CA SER A 275 -7.90 -2.90 -2.41
C SER A 275 -6.44 -3.03 -2.04
N THR A 276 -5.54 -2.98 -3.03
CA THR A 276 -4.13 -2.73 -2.75
C THR A 276 -3.64 -1.40 -3.31
N VAL A 277 -2.57 -0.85 -2.71
CA VAL A 277 -1.86 0.32 -3.22
C VAL A 277 -0.37 0.17 -2.95
N HIS A 278 0.48 0.53 -3.93
CA HIS A 278 1.92 0.53 -3.70
C HIS A 278 2.32 1.70 -2.78
N ALA A 279 2.95 1.42 -1.64
CA ALA A 279 3.48 2.46 -0.76
C ALA A 279 4.60 1.90 0.14
N ASN A 280 5.44 2.77 0.67
CA ASN A 280 6.54 2.39 1.57
C ASN A 280 6.15 2.47 3.05
N SER A 281 4.97 3.01 3.36
CA SER A 281 4.39 3.06 4.70
C SER A 281 2.86 3.22 4.61
N SER A 282 2.17 3.13 5.74
CA SER A 282 0.72 3.40 5.82
C SER A 282 0.39 4.89 5.59
N SER A 283 1.25 5.80 6.05
CA SER A 283 1.10 7.24 5.82
C SER A 283 1.31 7.60 4.34
N ASP A 284 2.28 6.97 3.68
CA ASP A 284 2.50 7.11 2.24
C ASP A 284 1.35 6.53 1.43
N ALA A 285 0.72 5.45 1.90
CA ALA A 285 -0.46 4.89 1.25
C ALA A 285 -1.61 5.90 1.20
N LEU A 286 -1.87 6.62 2.30
CA LEU A 286 -2.86 7.71 2.34
C LEU A 286 -2.49 8.84 1.38
N ARG A 287 -1.27 9.37 1.46
CA ARG A 287 -0.82 10.45 0.55
C ARG A 287 -0.91 10.04 -0.91
N ARG A 288 -0.55 8.79 -1.23
CA ARG A 288 -0.63 8.28 -2.59
C ARG A 288 -2.08 8.15 -3.06
N LEU A 289 -2.97 7.63 -2.23
CA LEU A 289 -4.40 7.58 -2.55
C LEU A 289 -5.00 8.98 -2.74
N GLU A 290 -4.57 9.99 -1.98
CA GLU A 290 -4.95 11.40 -2.21
C GLU A 290 -4.57 11.84 -3.63
N LEU A 291 -3.30 11.63 -4.02
CA LEU A 291 -2.79 12.01 -5.34
C LEU A 291 -3.48 11.25 -6.48
N LEU A 292 -3.72 9.95 -6.31
CA LEU A 292 -4.42 9.14 -7.30
C LEU A 292 -5.89 9.56 -7.45
N ALA A 293 -6.57 9.88 -6.35
CA ALA A 293 -7.94 10.37 -6.39
C ALA A 293 -8.07 11.72 -7.10
N LEU A 294 -7.07 12.61 -6.95
CA LEU A 294 -7.03 13.88 -7.68
C LEU A 294 -6.93 13.70 -9.20
N GLN A 295 -6.34 12.60 -9.70
CA GLN A 295 -6.33 12.28 -11.13
C GLN A 295 -7.70 11.83 -11.65
N GLY A 296 -8.62 11.46 -10.75
CA GLY A 296 -9.94 10.98 -11.11
C GLY A 296 -10.92 12.08 -11.50
N SER A 297 -10.73 13.32 -11.06
CA SER A 297 -11.69 14.38 -11.37
C SER A 297 -11.01 15.72 -11.45
N ASP A 298 -11.33 16.45 -12.51
CA ASP A 298 -10.89 17.82 -12.67
C ASP A 298 -11.49 18.69 -11.54
N ALA A 299 -10.64 19.52 -10.94
CA ALA A 299 -11.03 20.58 -9.99
C ALA A 299 -11.67 20.16 -8.65
N ILE A 300 -11.39 18.96 -8.12
CA ILE A 300 -11.78 18.64 -6.73
C ILE A 300 -10.75 19.22 -5.75
N PRO A 301 -11.17 20.05 -4.77
CA PRO A 301 -10.27 20.52 -3.73
C PRO A 301 -9.72 19.35 -2.89
N LEU A 302 -8.43 19.39 -2.56
CA LEU A 302 -7.76 18.35 -1.76
C LEU A 302 -8.49 18.06 -0.42
N GLU A 303 -9.08 19.08 0.19
CA GLU A 303 -9.86 18.92 1.43
C GLU A 303 -11.07 18.00 1.26
N VAL A 304 -11.74 18.07 0.11
CA VAL A 304 -12.89 17.20 -0.22
C VAL A 304 -12.42 15.77 -0.40
N VAL A 305 -11.30 15.55 -1.10
CA VAL A 305 -10.69 14.21 -1.24
C VAL A 305 -10.36 13.63 0.13
N ARG A 306 -9.68 14.39 0.98
CA ARG A 306 -9.34 13.98 2.36
C ARG A 306 -10.56 13.62 3.19
N HIS A 307 -11.62 14.42 3.09
CA HIS A 307 -12.86 14.14 3.79
C HIS A 307 -13.52 12.84 3.30
N GLN A 308 -13.56 12.63 1.98
CA GLN A 308 -14.09 11.38 1.41
C GLN A 308 -13.24 10.17 1.78
N MET A 309 -11.91 10.31 1.82
CA MET A 309 -10.99 9.26 2.25
C MET A 309 -11.23 8.82 3.68
N ALA A 310 -11.30 9.79 4.60
CA ALA A 310 -11.53 9.52 6.02
C ALA A 310 -12.89 8.86 6.29
N ALA A 311 -13.89 9.10 5.44
CA ALA A 311 -15.20 8.47 5.53
C ALA A 311 -15.27 7.08 4.87
N ALA A 312 -14.41 6.83 3.87
CA ALA A 312 -14.43 5.65 3.02
C ALA A 312 -13.51 4.53 3.51
N ILE A 313 -12.32 4.86 4.02
CA ILE A 313 -11.26 3.90 4.39
C ILE A 313 -11.29 3.68 5.90
N ASP A 314 -11.56 2.45 6.32
CA ASP A 314 -11.63 2.11 7.74
C ASP A 314 -10.28 1.57 8.27
N LEU A 315 -9.50 0.87 7.42
CA LEU A 315 -8.24 0.25 7.81
C LEU A 315 -7.20 0.26 6.69
N ILE A 316 -5.94 0.51 7.07
CA ILE A 316 -4.77 0.27 6.21
C ILE A 316 -3.94 -0.87 6.81
N ALA A 317 -3.76 -1.94 6.05
CA ALA A 317 -2.85 -3.04 6.37
C ALA A 317 -1.54 -2.89 5.59
N HIS A 318 -0.45 -2.52 6.25
CA HIS A 318 0.84 -2.36 5.61
C HIS A 318 1.69 -3.64 5.66
N VAL A 319 2.30 -4.02 4.53
CA VAL A 319 3.13 -5.22 4.38
C VAL A 319 4.53 -4.84 3.94
N GLU A 320 5.49 -5.10 4.82
CA GLU A 320 6.91 -4.94 4.56
C GLU A 320 7.60 -6.29 4.40
N ARG A 321 8.69 -6.28 3.62
CA ARG A 321 9.56 -7.44 3.49
C ARG A 321 10.80 -7.22 4.37
N HIS A 322 10.89 -7.90 5.50
CA HIS A 322 12.12 -7.87 6.30
C HIS A 322 13.23 -8.68 5.61
N GLY A 323 14.28 -8.00 5.16
CA GLY A 323 15.44 -8.62 4.53
C GLY A 323 16.36 -9.27 5.56
N SER A 324 16.04 -10.47 6.05
CA SER A 324 17.02 -11.24 6.82
C SER A 324 18.03 -11.90 5.87
N ALA A 325 19.29 -11.46 5.94
CA ALA A 325 20.43 -11.91 5.13
C ALA A 325 20.92 -13.36 5.45
N ARG A 326 20.00 -14.29 5.69
CA ARG A 326 20.28 -15.73 5.67
C ARG A 326 19.35 -16.40 4.67
N ARG A 327 19.86 -16.56 3.45
CA ARG A 327 19.35 -17.52 2.46
C ARG A 327 19.41 -18.93 3.06
N ARG A 328 18.37 -19.31 3.78
CA ARG A 328 17.93 -20.70 3.92
C ARG A 328 16.44 -20.70 3.66
N ALA A 329 16.01 -21.66 2.85
CA ALA A 329 14.62 -21.96 2.60
C ALA A 329 13.87 -22.08 3.95
N SER A 330 13.24 -21.01 4.36
CA SER A 330 12.23 -21.01 5.40
C SER A 330 11.19 -20.01 4.97
N ARG A 331 10.05 -20.53 4.51
CA ARG A 331 8.77 -19.85 4.55
C ARG A 331 8.58 -19.33 5.98
N ARG A 332 8.93 -18.07 6.18
CA ARG A 332 8.45 -17.27 7.29
C ARG A 332 8.18 -15.92 6.65
N VAL A 333 6.90 -15.64 6.47
CA VAL A 333 6.44 -14.29 6.18
C VAL A 333 6.77 -13.53 7.46
N ASP A 334 7.86 -12.77 7.40
CA ASP A 334 8.29 -11.96 8.53
C ASP A 334 7.26 -10.85 8.76
N ARG A 335 6.96 -10.63 10.04
CA ARG A 335 5.90 -9.79 10.60
C ARG A 335 5.52 -8.59 9.73
N ALA A 336 4.27 -8.54 9.30
CA ALA A 336 3.63 -7.28 8.96
C ALA A 336 3.53 -6.45 10.25
N ALA A 337 4.14 -5.27 10.27
CA ALA A 337 3.72 -4.24 11.19
C ALA A 337 2.34 -3.78 10.70
N VAL A 338 1.28 -4.36 11.27
CA VAL A 338 -0.01 -3.66 11.29
C VAL A 338 0.20 -2.49 12.24
N GLY A 339 0.74 -1.41 11.69
CA GLY A 339 0.59 -0.07 12.21
C GLY A 339 -0.88 0.30 12.09
N GLY A 340 -1.70 -0.32 12.94
CA GLY A 340 -2.95 0.29 13.32
C GLY A 340 -2.58 1.52 14.12
N GLU A 341 -2.49 2.67 13.45
CA GLU A 341 -3.26 3.77 14.00
C GLU A 341 -4.73 3.33 13.91
N VAL A 342 -5.14 2.50 14.85
CA VAL A 342 -6.49 2.60 15.35
C VAL A 342 -6.48 3.91 16.12
N SER A 343 -6.60 5.02 15.38
CA SER A 343 -7.17 6.24 15.92
C SER A 343 -8.63 5.89 16.23
N LEU A 344 -8.82 5.10 17.29
CA LEU A 344 -10.06 4.93 18.01
C LEU A 344 -10.29 6.32 18.59
N LEU A 345 -10.94 7.15 17.78
CA LEU A 345 -11.64 8.34 18.24
C LEU A 345 -12.81 7.82 19.08
N VAL A 346 -12.48 7.21 20.23
CA VAL A 346 -13.44 6.92 21.28
C VAL A 346 -13.99 8.29 21.64
N PRO A 347 -15.29 8.56 21.39
CA PRO A 347 -15.84 9.81 21.85
C PRO A 347 -15.72 9.78 23.38
N ILE A 348 -15.02 10.78 23.92
CA ILE A 348 -14.97 11.14 25.34
C ILE A 348 -16.40 11.37 25.94
N VAL A 349 -17.46 11.18 25.16
CA VAL A 349 -18.87 11.28 25.52
C VAL A 349 -19.35 10.11 26.39
N ALA A 350 -18.67 8.96 26.44
CA ALA A 350 -19.15 7.80 27.22
C ALA A 350 -18.99 7.92 28.75
N PHE A 351 -18.18 8.86 29.27
CA PHE A 351 -18.02 9.03 30.73
C PHE A 351 -19.08 9.95 31.36
N VAL A 352 -19.83 10.72 30.57
CA VAL A 352 -20.94 11.56 31.07
C VAL A 352 -22.26 10.78 31.15
N GLY A 353 -22.38 9.67 30.40
CA GLY A 353 -23.60 8.84 30.35
C GLY A 353 -23.89 8.00 31.59
N CYS A 354 -22.88 7.68 32.42
CA CYS A 354 -23.08 6.84 33.61
C CYS A 354 -23.65 7.60 34.83
N VAL A 355 -23.77 8.93 34.79
CA VAL A 355 -24.43 9.71 35.86
C VAL A 355 -25.94 9.87 35.59
N GLY A 356 -26.43 9.50 34.40
CA GLY A 356 -27.82 9.74 33.98
C GLY A 356 -28.85 8.65 34.31
N VAL A 357 -28.44 7.48 34.83
CA VAL A 357 -29.35 6.30 34.90
C VAL A 357 -29.70 5.85 36.33
N LEU A 358 -29.25 6.52 37.38
CA LEU A 358 -29.66 6.20 38.75
C LEU A 358 -30.12 7.43 39.55
N GLY A 359 -31.44 7.67 39.52
CA GLY A 359 -32.19 8.09 40.71
C GLY A 359 -32.44 9.59 40.98
N ARG A 360 -33.65 10.03 40.60
CA ARG A 360 -34.48 11.16 41.10
C ARG A 360 -34.29 12.56 40.46
N PRO A 361 -35.40 13.26 40.11
CA PRO A 361 -35.36 14.61 39.55
C PRO A 361 -35.47 15.69 40.65
N ALA A 362 -34.62 16.71 40.61
CA ALA A 362 -34.81 17.99 41.32
C ALA A 362 -33.96 19.11 40.66
N PRO A 363 -34.25 20.40 40.91
CA PRO A 363 -34.89 21.30 39.96
C PRO A 363 -33.92 22.17 39.16
N ARG A 364 -34.46 22.70 38.05
CA ARG A 364 -33.84 23.66 37.15
C ARG A 364 -33.51 24.98 37.86
N SER A 365 -32.23 25.24 38.10
CA SER A 365 -31.70 26.61 38.21
C SER A 365 -30.29 26.64 37.61
N LEU A 366 -30.23 26.98 36.31
CA LEU A 366 -28.98 27.29 35.60
C LEU A 366 -28.46 28.64 36.09
N VAL A 367 -27.35 28.62 36.82
CA VAL A 367 -26.47 29.78 37.01
C VAL A 367 -25.41 29.71 35.91
N PRO A 368 -25.20 30.75 35.09
CA PRO A 368 -24.10 30.75 34.14
C PRO A 368 -22.81 31.08 34.89
N VAL A 369 -21.99 30.06 35.16
CA VAL A 369 -20.60 30.25 35.60
C VAL A 369 -19.74 30.55 34.39
N GLY A 370 -18.88 31.55 34.55
CA GLY A 370 -18.22 32.29 33.49
C GLY A 370 -17.20 31.51 32.65
N ALA A 371 -16.87 32.17 31.54
CA ALA A 371 -15.87 31.84 30.53
C ALA A 371 -14.73 30.92 31.01
N ALA A 372 -14.75 29.66 30.55
CA ALA A 372 -13.57 28.82 30.52
C ALA A 372 -12.53 29.42 29.54
N PRO A 373 -11.22 29.41 29.86
CA PRO A 373 -10.19 29.86 28.94
C PRO A 373 -10.17 28.95 27.70
N ARG A 374 -10.18 29.55 26.51
CA ARG A 374 -10.05 28.83 25.23
C ARG A 374 -8.82 27.89 25.28
N PRO A 375 -8.94 26.60 24.92
CA PRO A 375 -7.83 25.66 25.01
C PRO A 375 -6.72 26.03 24.02
N PRO A 376 -5.46 25.66 24.30
CA PRO A 376 -4.26 26.04 23.52
C PRO A 376 -4.13 25.36 22.14
N ALA A 377 -5.23 24.87 21.55
CA ALA A 377 -5.24 24.21 20.25
C ALA A 377 -4.80 25.13 19.09
N LEU A 378 -5.10 26.42 19.19
CA LEU A 378 -4.70 27.43 18.18
C LEU A 378 -3.20 27.78 18.26
N ARG A 379 -2.55 27.62 19.41
CA ARG A 379 -1.08 27.77 19.53
C ARG A 379 -0.34 26.53 19.05
N TRP A 380 -0.94 25.35 19.19
CA TRP A 380 -0.34 24.08 18.76
C TRP A 380 -0.39 23.91 17.23
N ARG A 381 -1.50 24.30 16.57
CA ARG A 381 -1.58 24.37 15.09
C ARG A 381 -0.54 25.33 14.49
N ARG A 382 -0.41 26.54 15.05
CA ARG A 382 0.55 27.55 14.55
C ARG A 382 2.02 27.11 14.61
N ARG A 383 2.43 26.34 15.60
CA ARG A 383 3.83 25.84 15.71
C ARG A 383 4.10 24.59 14.86
N ARG A 384 3.06 23.83 14.52
CA ARG A 384 3.17 22.63 13.66
C ARG A 384 3.30 23.02 12.19
N ASP A 385 2.59 24.07 11.78
CA ASP A 385 2.67 24.64 10.41
C ASP A 385 4.07 25.20 10.11
N ASP A 386 4.71 25.91 11.05
CA ASP A 386 6.03 26.52 10.83
C ASP A 386 7.18 25.50 10.67
N ARG A 387 7.08 24.30 11.27
CA ARG A 387 8.12 23.26 11.19
C ARG A 387 8.08 22.47 9.88
N ALA A 388 6.89 22.21 9.35
CA ALA A 388 6.69 21.48 8.10
C ALA A 388 6.85 22.37 6.86
N ALA A 389 6.70 23.69 7.00
CA ALA A 389 6.85 24.65 5.90
C ALA A 389 8.29 24.74 5.35
N LEU A 390 9.31 24.54 6.19
CA LEU A 390 10.70 24.74 5.80
C LEU A 390 11.25 23.64 4.86
N PRO A 391 11.10 22.33 5.15
CA PRO A 391 11.49 21.29 4.19
C PRO A 391 10.80 21.44 2.84
N LEU A 392 9.50 21.75 2.86
CA LEU A 392 8.70 21.97 1.65
C LEU A 392 9.23 23.17 0.83
N ALA A 393 9.57 24.27 1.50
CA ALA A 393 10.16 25.44 0.85
C ALA A 393 11.50 25.12 0.18
N LEU A 394 12.34 24.30 0.81
CA LEU A 394 13.64 23.89 0.24
C LEU A 394 13.48 22.99 -0.99
N GLU A 395 12.49 22.10 -1.02
CA GLU A 395 12.20 21.25 -2.18
C GLU A 395 11.62 22.04 -3.35
N LEU A 396 10.72 22.98 -3.07
CA LEU A 396 10.21 23.88 -4.10
C LEU A 396 11.34 24.73 -4.69
N LEU A 397 12.23 25.26 -3.85
CA LEU A 397 13.44 25.94 -4.31
C LEU A 397 14.32 25.03 -5.18
N ALA A 398 14.58 23.80 -4.74
CA ALA A 398 15.39 22.84 -5.48
C ALA A 398 14.78 22.49 -6.85
N ARG A 399 13.45 22.30 -6.89
CA ARG A 399 12.69 22.00 -8.10
C ARG A 399 12.79 23.12 -9.13
N GLU A 400 12.56 24.36 -8.72
CA GLU A 400 12.62 25.52 -9.61
C GLU A 400 14.06 25.75 -10.12
N LEU A 401 15.06 25.62 -9.25
CA LEU A 401 16.47 25.72 -9.66
C LEU A 401 16.86 24.63 -10.65
N ARG A 402 16.37 23.40 -10.47
CA ARG A 402 16.59 22.27 -11.41
C ARG A 402 15.87 22.50 -12.74
N ALA A 403 14.75 23.21 -12.73
CA ALA A 403 14.05 23.65 -13.95
C ALA A 403 14.75 24.83 -14.67
N GLY A 404 15.91 25.27 -14.18
CA GLY A 404 16.69 26.36 -14.78
C GLY A 404 16.22 27.75 -14.36
N ALA A 405 15.33 27.86 -13.37
CA ALA A 405 14.90 29.14 -12.86
C ALA A 405 16.05 29.88 -12.17
N THR A 406 16.04 31.21 -12.27
CA THR A 406 16.93 32.04 -11.46
C THR A 406 16.51 31.97 -9.99
N VAL A 407 17.46 32.11 -9.06
CA VAL A 407 17.19 32.07 -7.62
C VAL A 407 16.07 33.03 -7.19
N PRO A 408 15.98 34.28 -7.70
CA PRO A 408 14.86 35.17 -7.37
C PRO A 408 13.50 34.63 -7.85
N HIS A 409 13.45 33.96 -9.01
CA HIS A 409 12.22 33.34 -9.51
C HIS A 409 11.82 32.13 -8.67
N ALA A 410 12.77 31.26 -8.31
CA ALA A 410 12.56 30.13 -7.42
C ALA A 410 12.01 30.59 -6.05
N VAL A 411 12.57 31.66 -5.50
CA VAL A 411 12.12 32.25 -4.23
C VAL A 411 10.70 32.83 -4.31
N ARG A 412 10.31 33.44 -5.45
CA ARG A 412 8.91 33.87 -5.66
C ARG A 412 7.94 32.71 -5.72
N ALA A 413 8.30 31.63 -6.40
CA ALA A 413 7.45 30.44 -6.52
C ALA A 413 7.15 29.83 -5.14
N VAL A 414 8.15 29.80 -4.25
CA VAL A 414 7.99 29.33 -2.87
C VAL A 414 7.15 30.27 -2.03
N ALA A 415 7.25 31.58 -2.24
CA ALA A 415 6.45 32.56 -1.51
C ALA A 415 4.99 32.64 -1.95
N ALA A 416 4.68 32.19 -3.17
CA ALA A 416 3.33 32.04 -3.68
C ALA A 416 2.59 30.82 -3.11
N ASP A 417 3.32 29.87 -2.51
CA ASP A 417 2.75 28.68 -1.88
C ASP A 417 2.18 29.01 -0.49
N GLU A 418 0.87 28.81 -0.29
CA GLU A 418 0.17 29.15 0.96
C GLU A 418 0.72 28.41 2.19
N ALA A 419 1.32 27.22 2.01
CA ALA A 419 1.92 26.45 3.10
C ALA A 419 3.26 27.05 3.56
N CYS A 420 3.95 27.79 2.70
CA CYS A 420 5.24 28.44 2.97
C CYS A 420 5.11 29.96 3.19
N GLY A 421 4.01 30.55 2.72
CA GLY A 421 3.86 31.95 2.32
C GLY A 421 3.67 33.01 3.40
N ARG A 422 4.07 32.81 4.66
CA ARG A 422 4.02 33.91 5.68
C ARG A 422 5.37 34.35 6.23
N SER A 423 6.35 33.45 6.30
CA SER A 423 7.70 33.77 6.78
C SER A 423 8.62 34.25 5.64
N LEU A 424 8.47 33.64 4.46
CA LEU A 424 9.32 33.87 3.29
C LEU A 424 8.89 35.04 2.40
N VAL A 425 7.62 35.49 2.49
CA VAL A 425 7.13 36.66 1.73
C VAL A 425 7.96 37.90 1.99
N SER A 426 8.33 38.14 3.27
CA SER A 426 9.16 39.28 3.64
C SER A 426 10.58 39.23 3.04
N VAL A 427 11.09 38.03 2.77
CA VAL A 427 12.40 37.81 2.13
C VAL A 427 12.32 38.14 0.65
N VAL A 428 11.25 37.73 -0.03
CA VAL A 428 11.01 38.01 -1.45
C VAL A 428 10.89 39.50 -1.72
N GLU A 429 10.06 40.21 -0.94
CA GLU A 429 9.89 41.65 -1.11
C GLU A 429 11.20 42.44 -0.91
N ARG A 430 12.10 41.96 -0.04
CA ARG A 430 13.40 42.60 0.20
C ARG A 430 14.40 42.31 -0.92
N ILE A 431 14.37 41.10 -1.49
CA ILE A 431 15.16 40.75 -2.68
C ILE A 431 14.70 41.59 -3.88
N GLU A 432 13.39 41.78 -4.06
CA GLU A 432 12.83 42.60 -5.15
C GLU A 432 13.16 44.09 -5.01
N ARG A 433 13.35 44.58 -3.78
CA ARG A 433 13.84 45.94 -3.50
C ARG A 433 15.36 46.10 -3.66
N GLY A 434 16.05 45.12 -4.24
CA GLY A 434 17.49 45.17 -4.53
C GLY A 434 18.39 44.54 -3.46
N GLY A 435 17.82 43.83 -2.48
CA GLY A 435 18.59 43.07 -1.49
C GLY A 435 19.32 41.87 -2.10
N ARG A 436 20.52 41.57 -1.60
CA ARG A 436 21.24 40.35 -2.01
C ARG A 436 20.56 39.13 -1.41
N VAL A 437 20.28 38.13 -2.23
CA VAL A 437 19.56 36.90 -1.84
C VAL A 437 20.18 36.22 -0.62
N ILE A 438 21.52 36.14 -0.57
CA ILE A 438 22.25 35.51 0.54
C ILE A 438 22.02 36.27 1.85
N ASP A 439 22.07 37.61 1.82
CA ASP A 439 21.93 38.44 3.02
C ASP A 439 20.50 38.38 3.59
N GLU A 440 19.48 38.28 2.73
CA GLU A 440 18.08 38.22 3.16
C GLU A 440 17.70 36.83 3.69
N LEU A 441 18.25 35.75 3.12
CA LEU A 441 18.12 34.39 3.65
C LEU A 441 18.84 34.24 5.00
N ASP A 442 20.01 34.87 5.16
CA ASP A 442 20.77 34.89 6.42
C ASP A 442 19.99 35.59 7.55
N ARG A 443 19.35 36.73 7.26
CA ARG A 443 18.50 37.43 8.23
C ARG A 443 17.25 36.63 8.60
N TRP A 444 16.65 35.94 7.64
CA TRP A 444 15.49 35.08 7.89
C TRP A 444 15.87 33.86 8.76
N ALA A 445 17.02 33.24 8.50
CA ALA A 445 17.55 32.16 9.32
C ALA A 445 17.90 32.64 10.74
N ALA A 446 18.47 33.84 10.89
CA ALA A 446 18.77 34.44 12.20
C ALA A 446 17.51 34.83 13.00
N ALA A 447 16.40 35.11 12.32
CA ALA A 447 15.11 35.41 12.93
C ALA A 447 14.30 34.14 13.31
N SER A 448 14.76 32.95 12.87
CA SER A 448 14.06 31.68 13.06
C SER A 448 14.72 30.83 14.16
N PRO A 449 14.04 30.49 15.27
CA PRO A 449 14.65 29.80 16.41
C PRO A 449 14.79 28.27 16.25
N SER A 450 14.74 27.71 15.02
CA SER A 450 14.83 26.26 14.80
C SER A 450 16.27 25.82 14.45
N PRO A 451 16.78 24.70 15.02
CA PRO A 451 18.08 24.13 14.65
C PRO A 451 18.21 23.85 13.16
N ASP A 452 17.09 23.50 12.50
CA ASP A 452 17.07 23.17 11.09
C ASP A 452 17.18 24.41 10.18
N ALA A 453 16.80 25.60 10.65
CA ALA A 453 17.04 26.85 9.92
C ALA A 453 18.54 27.17 9.82
N HIS A 454 19.32 26.82 10.85
CA HIS A 454 20.78 26.96 10.82
C HIS A 454 21.45 25.99 9.85
N LEU A 455 20.93 24.76 9.74
CA LEU A 455 21.44 23.76 8.80
C LEU A 455 21.11 24.15 7.35
N ALA A 456 19.88 24.61 7.09
CA ALA A 456 19.47 25.15 5.80
C ALA A 456 20.34 26.33 5.37
N ARG A 457 20.65 27.25 6.31
CA ARG A 457 21.57 28.38 6.08
C ARG A 457 22.96 27.92 5.66
N ALA A 458 23.56 26.97 6.39
CA ALA A 458 24.91 26.49 6.11
C ALA A 458 25.03 25.87 4.70
N VAL A 459 24.00 25.13 4.27
CA VAL A 459 23.99 24.48 2.95
C VAL A 459 23.71 25.47 1.83
N LEU A 460 22.83 26.44 2.02
CA LEU A 460 22.63 27.53 1.06
C LEU A 460 23.93 28.33 0.86
N GLN A 461 24.63 28.70 1.93
CA GLN A 461 25.91 29.41 1.84
C GLN A 461 26.99 28.60 1.13
N LEU A 462 27.10 27.30 1.44
CA LEU A 462 28.08 26.43 0.79
C LEU A 462 27.76 26.25 -0.70
N GLY A 463 26.49 26.03 -1.06
CA GLY A 463 26.06 25.83 -2.44
C GLY A 463 26.22 27.08 -3.31
N PHE A 464 25.94 28.27 -2.78
CA PHE A 464 26.14 29.53 -3.52
C PHE A 464 27.60 29.94 -3.68
N THR A 465 28.51 29.46 -2.84
CA THR A 465 29.94 29.82 -2.90
C THR A 465 30.79 28.81 -3.69
N THR A 466 30.41 27.53 -3.69
CA THR A 466 31.21 26.46 -4.31
C THR A 466 30.74 26.07 -5.72
N GLY A 467 29.57 26.53 -6.16
CA GLY A 467 29.04 26.21 -7.50
C GLY A 467 28.63 24.74 -7.69
N ALA A 468 28.61 23.94 -6.61
CA ALA A 468 28.05 22.59 -6.61
C ALA A 468 26.55 22.63 -6.95
N ALA A 469 25.98 21.51 -7.39
CA ALA A 469 24.55 21.39 -7.71
C ALA A 469 23.68 21.71 -6.49
N LEU A 470 23.30 22.98 -6.38
CA LEU A 470 22.58 23.56 -5.26
C LEU A 470 21.24 22.84 -5.04
N ALA A 471 20.56 22.47 -6.11
CA ALA A 471 19.32 21.69 -6.07
C ALA A 471 19.48 20.35 -5.34
N ASP A 472 20.55 19.59 -5.62
CA ASP A 472 20.76 18.27 -5.00
C ASP A 472 21.17 18.37 -3.53
N SER A 473 21.76 19.50 -3.14
CA SER A 473 22.12 19.76 -1.75
C SER A 473 20.89 20.16 -0.94
N LEU A 474 20.00 20.98 -1.54
CA LEU A 474 18.73 21.37 -0.96
C LEU A 474 17.79 20.17 -0.78
N ASP A 475 17.71 19.27 -1.75
CA ASP A 475 16.90 18.04 -1.64
C ASP A 475 17.39 17.13 -0.51
N ARG A 476 18.71 16.95 -0.36
CA ARG A 476 19.27 16.13 0.74
C ARG A 476 18.97 16.71 2.11
N VAL A 477 19.05 18.03 2.25
CA VAL A 477 18.70 18.71 3.49
C VAL A 477 17.21 18.60 3.77
N ALA A 478 16.37 18.85 2.77
CA ALA A 478 14.93 18.75 2.92
C ALA A 478 14.49 17.32 3.30
N ALA A 479 15.08 16.30 2.67
CA ALA A 479 14.89 14.90 3.03
C ALA A 479 15.30 14.63 4.48
N THR A 480 16.50 15.05 4.89
CA THR A 480 16.99 14.87 6.27
C THR A 480 16.08 15.56 7.29
N MET A 481 15.55 16.75 6.97
CA MET A 481 14.62 17.46 7.84
C MET A 481 13.25 16.79 7.92
N ARG A 482 12.75 16.24 6.81
CA ARG A 482 11.52 15.45 6.79
C ARG A 482 11.65 14.18 7.64
N ASP A 483 12.73 13.43 7.46
CA ASP A 483 13.00 12.20 8.21
C ASP A 483 13.04 12.48 9.71
N ARG A 484 13.63 13.61 10.12
CA ARG A 484 13.61 14.06 11.52
C ARG A 484 12.22 14.41 12.02
N LEU A 485 11.40 15.10 11.22
CA LEU A 485 10.02 15.44 11.60
C LEU A 485 9.14 14.19 11.73
N GLU A 486 9.34 13.21 10.85
CA GLU A 486 8.64 11.93 10.90
C GLU A 486 9.04 11.12 12.13
N PHE A 487 10.34 11.04 12.42
CA PHE A 487 10.84 10.41 13.65
C PHE A 487 10.32 11.09 14.92
N ASP A 488 10.25 12.42 14.92
CA ASP A 488 9.67 13.21 16.01
C ASP A 488 8.18 12.93 16.21
N ASP A 489 7.41 12.80 15.12
CA ASP A 489 5.99 12.51 15.16
C ASP A 489 5.74 11.04 15.57
N GLU A 490 6.60 10.11 15.14
CA GLU A 490 6.59 8.70 15.56
C GLU A 490 6.89 8.57 17.07
N LEU A 491 7.93 9.24 17.57
CA LEU A 491 8.24 9.29 19.00
C LEU A 491 7.08 9.88 19.81
N ARG A 492 6.43 10.94 19.31
CA ARG A 492 5.25 11.52 19.97
C ARG A 492 4.05 10.57 19.96
N ALA A 493 3.85 9.80 18.90
CA ALA A 493 2.80 8.79 18.82
C ALA A 493 3.06 7.64 19.81
N LEU A 494 4.29 7.12 19.85
CA LEU A 494 4.71 6.04 20.75
C LEU A 494 4.62 6.46 22.23
N THR A 495 4.90 7.73 22.54
CA THR A 495 4.78 8.27 23.91
C THR A 495 3.37 8.74 24.27
N ALA A 496 2.46 8.88 23.31
CA ALA A 496 1.09 9.35 23.54
C ALA A 496 0.29 8.40 24.44
N GLN A 497 0.41 7.08 24.22
CA GLN A 497 -0.25 6.07 25.04
C GLN A 497 0.21 6.12 26.51
N SER A 498 1.52 6.24 26.72
CA SER A 498 2.12 6.32 28.06
C SER A 498 1.68 7.60 28.79
N ARG A 499 1.57 8.73 28.07
CA ARG A 499 1.09 10.02 28.63
C ARG A 499 -0.40 10.01 28.92
N ALA A 500 -1.21 9.42 28.06
CA ALA A 500 -2.65 9.24 28.28
C ALA A 500 -2.91 8.33 29.49
N SER A 501 -2.19 7.21 29.58
CA SER A 501 -2.27 6.28 30.72
C SER A 501 -1.90 6.96 32.03
N ALA A 502 -0.83 7.76 32.06
CA ALA A 502 -0.43 8.52 33.25
C ALA A 502 -1.51 9.53 33.68
N THR A 503 -2.15 10.20 32.72
CA THR A 503 -3.23 11.16 33.01
C THR A 503 -4.47 10.46 33.56
N VAL A 504 -4.89 9.34 32.97
CA VAL A 504 -6.05 8.56 33.44
C VAL A 504 -5.79 8.01 34.85
N LEU A 505 -4.61 7.43 35.10
CA LEU A 505 -4.28 6.83 36.38
C LEU A 505 -4.24 7.88 37.51
N THR A 506 -3.82 9.11 37.21
CA THR A 506 -3.77 10.23 38.17
C THR A 506 -5.16 10.85 38.41
N VAL A 507 -6.04 10.86 37.40
CA VAL A 507 -7.38 11.46 37.55
C VAL A 507 -8.39 10.46 38.14
N ALA A 508 -8.20 9.16 37.94
CA ALA A 508 -9.13 8.12 38.35
C ALA A 508 -9.45 8.11 39.86
N PRO A 509 -8.48 8.24 40.80
CA PRO A 509 -8.79 8.25 42.23
C PRO A 509 -9.67 9.43 42.65
N ALA A 510 -9.41 10.61 42.10
CA ALA A 510 -10.20 11.82 42.36
C ALA A 510 -11.61 11.72 41.75
N ALA A 511 -11.72 11.21 40.52
CA ALA A 511 -13.01 10.95 39.88
C ALA A 511 -13.83 9.90 40.64
N PHE A 512 -13.18 8.85 41.14
CA PHE A 512 -13.81 7.80 41.95
C PHE A 512 -14.32 8.34 43.31
N LEU A 513 -13.51 9.16 43.99
CA LEU A 513 -13.92 9.87 45.21
C LEU A 513 -15.12 10.79 44.97
N LEU A 514 -15.15 11.50 43.84
CA LEU A 514 -16.26 12.36 43.46
C LEU A 514 -17.54 11.55 43.24
N VAL A 515 -17.45 10.44 42.48
CA VAL A 515 -18.59 9.56 42.22
C VAL A 515 -19.10 8.94 43.52
N LEU A 516 -18.22 8.40 44.37
CA LEU A 516 -18.61 7.87 45.68
C LEU A 516 -19.25 8.93 46.57
N GLY A 517 -18.79 10.18 46.51
CA GLY A 517 -19.39 11.28 47.25
C GLY A 517 -20.82 11.59 46.81
N LEU A 518 -21.14 11.36 45.53
CA LEU A 518 -22.48 11.56 44.96
C LEU A 518 -23.39 10.35 45.16
N THR A 519 -22.87 9.13 45.06
CA THR A 519 -23.68 7.89 45.10
C THR A 519 -23.79 7.27 46.49
N ALA A 520 -22.79 7.46 47.35
CA ALA A 520 -22.69 6.84 48.66
C ALA A 520 -22.00 7.79 49.67
N PRO A 521 -22.61 8.94 49.99
CA PRO A 521 -22.00 9.97 50.84
C PRO A 521 -21.62 9.45 52.23
N GLU A 522 -22.29 8.41 52.72
CA GLU A 522 -22.06 7.77 54.01
C GLU A 522 -20.67 7.10 54.10
N LEU A 523 -20.14 6.62 52.97
CA LEU A 523 -18.80 6.02 52.88
C LEU A 523 -17.69 7.07 52.81
N VAL A 524 -18.00 8.26 52.30
CA VAL A 524 -17.03 9.34 52.06
C VAL A 524 -16.97 10.34 53.21
N ALA A 525 -18.07 10.53 53.95
CA ALA A 525 -18.15 11.45 55.07
C ALA A 525 -17.08 11.23 56.17
N PRO A 526 -16.72 10.00 56.57
CA PRO A 526 -15.64 9.76 57.54
C PRO A 526 -14.27 10.26 57.05
N LEU A 527 -14.07 10.29 55.73
CA LEU A 527 -12.82 10.68 55.09
C LEU A 527 -12.53 12.18 55.27
N PHE A 528 -13.58 13.01 55.41
CA PHE A 528 -13.46 14.47 55.62
C PHE A 528 -13.72 14.92 57.07
N THR A 529 -14.32 14.05 57.91
CA THR A 529 -14.71 14.41 59.28
C THR A 529 -13.78 13.85 60.35
N THR A 530 -13.08 12.74 60.07
CA THR A 530 -12.19 12.09 61.04
C THR A 530 -10.73 12.47 60.81
N ARG A 531 -9.93 12.52 61.89
CA ARG A 531 -8.47 12.75 61.78
C ARG A 531 -7.79 11.67 60.95
N LEU A 532 -8.25 10.42 61.07
CA LEU A 532 -7.73 9.28 60.31
C LEU A 532 -8.07 9.41 58.81
N GLY A 533 -9.25 9.92 58.49
CA GLY A 533 -9.67 10.24 57.12
C GLY A 533 -8.78 11.28 56.44
N TRP A 534 -8.48 12.38 57.12
CA TRP A 534 -7.56 13.41 56.61
C TRP A 534 -6.15 12.88 56.36
N ILE A 535 -5.64 12.00 57.24
CA ILE A 535 -4.35 11.34 57.05
C ILE A 535 -4.38 10.45 55.79
N CYS A 536 -5.43 9.64 55.60
CA CYS A 536 -5.60 8.81 54.42
C CYS A 536 -5.70 9.64 53.12
N LEU A 537 -6.43 10.77 53.15
CA LEU A 537 -6.57 11.65 51.98
C LEU A 537 -5.24 12.30 51.60
N LEU A 538 -4.48 12.81 52.59
CA LEU A 538 -3.15 13.39 52.37
C LEU A 538 -2.16 12.34 51.86
N ALA A 539 -2.19 11.13 52.40
CA ALA A 539 -1.35 10.02 51.95
C ALA A 539 -1.70 9.60 50.51
N GLY A 540 -2.99 9.53 50.17
CA GLY A 540 -3.47 9.22 48.83
C GLY A 540 -3.01 10.26 47.81
N ILE A 541 -3.22 11.55 48.08
CA ILE A 541 -2.75 12.66 47.23
C ILE A 541 -1.22 12.63 47.06
N GLY A 542 -0.49 12.35 48.15
CA GLY A 542 0.96 12.22 48.12
C GLY A 542 1.44 11.09 47.21
N LEU A 543 0.84 9.90 47.33
CA LEU A 543 1.15 8.75 46.48
C LEU A 543 0.81 9.02 45.02
N ASP A 544 -0.31 9.68 44.74
CA ASP A 544 -0.75 10.01 43.40
C ASP A 544 0.18 11.04 42.73
N ALA A 545 0.63 12.04 43.49
CA ALA A 545 1.63 13.02 43.03
C ALA A 545 3.00 12.38 42.75
N VAL A 546 3.44 11.43 43.59
CA VAL A 546 4.67 10.65 43.37
C VAL A 546 4.54 9.77 42.13
N GLY A 547 3.39 9.11 41.95
CA GLY A 547 3.08 8.30 40.77
C GLY A 547 3.11 9.12 39.48
N PHE A 548 2.47 10.30 39.49
CA PHE A 548 2.51 11.23 38.36
C PHE A 548 3.93 11.70 38.03
N TRP A 549 4.72 12.05 39.05
CA TRP A 549 6.11 12.47 38.87
C TRP A 549 6.96 11.34 38.28
N TRP A 550 6.85 10.12 38.80
CA TRP A 550 7.57 8.95 38.34
C TRP A 550 7.22 8.62 36.88
N MET A 551 5.94 8.58 36.54
CA MET A 551 5.48 8.32 35.17
C MET A 551 5.96 9.39 34.20
N ARG A 552 5.94 10.66 34.60
CA ARG A 552 6.47 11.76 33.79
C ARG A 552 7.99 11.64 33.59
N HIS A 553 8.72 11.17 34.60
CA HIS A 553 10.18 10.98 34.52
C HIS A 553 10.56 9.81 33.60
N LEU A 554 9.81 8.70 33.65
CA LEU A 554 9.99 7.57 32.73
C LEU A 554 9.75 7.97 31.27
N VAL A 555 8.72 8.79 31.01
CA VAL A 555 8.44 9.28 29.66
C VAL A 555 9.50 10.29 29.20
N ALA A 556 10.01 11.14 30.09
CA ALA A 556 11.03 12.13 29.75
C ALA A 556 12.45 11.54 29.57
N GLY A 557 12.71 10.33 30.10
CA GLY A 557 13.97 9.62 29.92
C GLY A 557 14.21 9.07 28.51
N VAL A 558 13.19 9.12 27.64
CA VAL A 558 13.24 8.72 26.23
C VAL A 558 13.59 9.90 25.30
N ASP A 559 13.47 11.14 25.79
CA ASP A 559 13.69 12.39 25.03
C ASP A 559 15.13 12.96 25.14
N ARG A 560 16.07 12.27 25.80
CA ARG A 560 17.50 12.62 25.85
C ARG A 560 18.33 11.54 25.18
#